data_AF-A0A959IVQ9-F1
#
_entry.id   AF-A0A959IVQ9-F1
#
_cell.length_a   1.000
_cell.length_b   1.000
_cell.length_c   1.000
_cell.angle_alpha   90.00
_cell.angle_beta   90.00
_cell.angle_gamma   90.00
#
_symmetry.space_group_name_H-M   'P 1'
#
loop_
_entity.id
_entity.type
_entity.pdbx_description
1 polymer ?
#
loop_
_entity_poly.entity_id
_entity_poly.type
_entity_poly.pdbx_seq_one_letter_code
_entity_poly.pdbx_strand_id
1 'polypeptide(L)'
;LAARRLEIKILYELQSPILESKIEAFKVYIFRLSQTKLPDKPKEGNNNFLDLLRQVIHPKTYHNPERAQKLLDKLAEKKVVAERDWLEAKLAALAS
;
A
#
# COMPACT_ATOMS: atom_id res chain seq x y z
N LEU A 1 9.50 6.46 8.73
CA LEU A 1 8.60 5.62 7.88
C LEU A 1 7.16 6.14 7.89
N ALA A 2 6.59 6.46 9.06
CA ALA A 2 5.23 7.02 9.18
C ALA A 2 4.97 8.24 8.29
N ALA A 3 5.86 9.25 8.28
CA ALA A 3 5.68 10.45 7.45
C ALA A 3 5.54 10.14 5.94
N ARG A 4 6.32 9.19 5.41
CA ARG A 4 6.24 8.76 4.00
C ARG A 4 4.94 8.01 3.70
N ARG A 5 4.44 7.22 4.66
CA ARG A 5 3.13 6.58 4.52
C ARG A 5 2.00 7.61 4.54
N LEU A 6 2.09 8.61 5.42
CA LEU A 6 1.12 9.70 5.46
C LEU A 6 1.10 10.50 4.15
N GLU A 7 2.26 10.84 3.60
CA GLU A 7 2.38 11.49 2.29
C GLU A 7 1.67 10.67 1.21
N ILE A 8 1.93 9.36 1.14
CA ILE A 8 1.27 8.46 0.17
C ILE A 8 -0.24 8.42 0.36
N LYS A 9 -0.73 8.32 1.60
CA LYS A 9 -2.17 8.33 1.88
C LYS A 9 -2.82 9.63 1.42
N ILE A 10 -2.19 10.78 1.71
CA ILE A 10 -2.67 12.10 1.24
C ILE A 10 -2.72 12.13 -0.29
N LEU A 11 -1.66 11.70 -0.96
CA LEU A 11 -1.60 11.68 -2.43
C LEU A 11 -2.65 10.76 -3.05
N TYR A 12 -2.99 9.66 -2.38
CA TYR A 12 -4.10 8.79 -2.78
C TYR A 12 -5.44 9.51 -2.69
N GLU A 13 -5.76 10.16 -1.56
CA GLU A 13 -7.03 10.89 -1.42
C GLU A 13 -7.16 12.03 -2.46
N LEU A 14 -6.04 12.70 -2.76
CA LEU A 14 -5.99 13.79 -3.74
C LEU A 14 -5.99 13.30 -5.19
N GLN A 15 -6.00 11.99 -5.44
CA GLN A 15 -5.87 11.40 -6.79
C GLN A 15 -4.67 11.98 -7.55
N SER A 16 -3.57 12.19 -6.83
CA SER A 16 -2.44 12.96 -7.34
C SER A 16 -1.69 12.19 -8.44
N PRO A 17 -1.31 12.83 -9.55
CA PRO A 17 -0.57 12.17 -10.64
C PRO A 17 0.84 11.73 -10.22
N ILE A 18 1.36 12.23 -9.10
CA ILE A 18 2.67 11.86 -8.57
C ILE A 18 2.62 10.69 -7.57
N LEU A 19 1.44 10.12 -7.31
CA LEU A 19 1.28 9.03 -6.35
C LEU A 19 2.15 7.81 -6.71
N GLU A 20 2.10 7.37 -7.96
CA GLU A 20 2.86 6.21 -8.42
C GLU A 20 4.37 6.41 -8.26
N SER A 21 4.89 7.58 -8.67
CA SER A 21 6.31 7.88 -8.55
C SER A 21 6.76 7.96 -7.08
N LYS A 22 5.88 8.42 -6.18
CA LYS A 22 6.13 8.47 -4.73
C LYS A 22 6.13 7.09 -4.09
N ILE A 23 5.27 6.18 -4.55
CA ILE A 23 5.29 4.77 -4.14
C ILE A 23 6.64 4.13 -4.52
N GLU A 24 7.11 4.33 -5.76
CA GLU A 24 8.40 3.77 -6.19
C GLU A 24 9.58 4.35 -5.41
N ALA A 25 9.60 5.67 -5.22
CA ALA A 25 10.62 6.32 -4.41
C ALA A 25 10.64 5.77 -2.98
N PHE A 26 9.47 5.48 -2.39
CA PHE A 26 9.41 4.89 -1.06
C PHE A 26 9.90 3.45 -1.04
N LYS A 27 9.57 2.63 -2.06
CA LYS A 27 10.08 1.25 -2.19
C LYS A 27 11.61 1.23 -2.23
N VAL A 28 12.22 2.12 -3.03
CA VAL A 28 13.69 2.27 -3.10
C VAL A 28 14.27 2.69 -1.75
N TYR A 29 13.60 3.62 -1.05
CA TYR A 29 14.03 4.06 0.28
C TYR A 29 14.00 2.93 1.31
N ILE A 30 12.93 2.12 1.35
CA ILE A 30 12.83 0.93 2.22
C ILE A 30 13.98 -0.04 1.92
N PHE A 31 14.22 -0.33 0.64
CA PHE A 31 15.29 -1.24 0.23
C PHE A 31 16.65 -0.76 0.75
N ARG A 32 17.01 0.51 0.52
CA ARG A 32 18.27 1.08 1.01
C ARG A 32 18.39 1.05 2.53
N LEU A 33 17.31 1.41 3.24
CA LEU A 33 17.31 1.39 4.69
C LEU A 33 17.45 -0.04 5.25
N SER A 34 16.91 -1.04 4.56
CA SER A 34 17.03 -2.46 4.95
C SER A 34 18.43 -3.04 4.82
N GLN A 35 19.31 -2.43 4.04
CA GLN A 35 20.70 -2.86 3.93
C GLN A 35 21.54 -2.46 5.16
N THR A 36 21.02 -1.58 6.03
CA THR A 36 21.84 -0.99 7.10
C THR A 36 21.16 -0.95 8.46
N LYS A 37 19.86 -0.60 8.52
CA LYS A 37 19.23 -0.14 9.77
C LYS A 37 17.77 -0.57 9.96
N LEU A 38 17.12 -1.18 8.96
CA LEU A 38 15.69 -1.55 9.06
C LEU A 38 15.52 -3.04 9.38
N PRO A 39 14.91 -3.40 10.52
CA PRO A 39 14.58 -4.79 10.82
C PRO A 39 13.57 -5.37 9.81
N ASP A 40 13.54 -6.70 9.71
CA ASP A 40 12.73 -7.40 8.70
C ASP A 40 11.23 -7.15 8.84
N LYS A 41 10.69 -7.13 10.06
CA LYS A 41 9.24 -6.93 10.28
C LYS A 41 8.74 -5.57 9.76
N PRO A 42 9.35 -4.42 10.11
CA PRO A 42 9.02 -3.15 9.48
C PRO A 42 9.24 -3.13 7.96
N LYS A 43 10.32 -3.73 7.45
CA LYS A 43 10.56 -3.83 6.01
C LYS A 43 9.42 -4.56 5.29
N GLU A 44 9.07 -5.75 5.79
CA GLU A 44 7.97 -6.57 5.30
C GLU A 44 6.65 -5.81 5.32
N GLY A 45 6.32 -5.18 6.45
CA GLY A 45 5.07 -4.42 6.58
C GLY A 45 4.94 -3.27 5.59
N ASN A 46 6.01 -2.52 5.32
CA ASN A 46 5.97 -1.45 4.34
C ASN A 46 5.96 -1.98 2.91
N ASN A 47 6.69 -3.06 2.61
CA ASN A 47 6.64 -3.68 1.27
C ASN A 47 5.24 -4.23 0.97
N ASN A 48 4.64 -4.95 1.91
CA ASN A 48 3.27 -5.45 1.79
C ASN A 48 2.26 -4.31 1.58
N PHE A 49 2.39 -3.22 2.33
CA PHE A 49 1.57 -2.02 2.14
C PHE A 49 1.69 -1.44 0.72
N LEU A 50 2.92 -1.24 0.24
CA LEU A 50 3.18 -0.66 -1.08
C LEU A 50 2.70 -1.57 -2.22
N ASP A 51 2.94 -2.88 -2.11
CA ASP A 51 2.56 -3.84 -3.16
C ASP A 51 1.02 -4.04 -3.23
N LEU A 52 0.33 -3.96 -2.09
CA LEU A 52 -1.14 -3.94 -2.06
C LEU A 52 -1.68 -2.62 -2.62
N LEU A 53 -1.12 -1.48 -2.21
CA LEU A 53 -1.55 -0.17 -2.71
C LEU A 53 -1.39 -0.06 -4.23
N ARG A 54 -0.30 -0.59 -4.81
CA ARG A 54 -0.12 -0.66 -6.27
C ARG A 54 -1.25 -1.43 -6.97
N GLN A 55 -1.74 -2.51 -6.35
CA GLN A 55 -2.89 -3.25 -6.89
C GLN A 55 -4.20 -2.46 -6.71
N VAL A 56 -4.36 -1.73 -5.61
CA VAL A 56 -5.53 -0.86 -5.36
C VAL A 56 -5.65 0.23 -6.41
N ILE A 57 -4.56 0.96 -6.70
CA ILE A 57 -4.57 2.08 -7.65
C ILE A 57 -4.56 1.64 -9.12
N HIS A 58 -4.38 0.35 -9.38
CA HIS A 58 -4.32 -0.15 -10.74
C HIS A 58 -5.67 0.03 -11.44
N PRO A 59 -5.74 0.54 -12.68
CA PRO A 59 -7.00 0.81 -13.37
C PRO A 59 -7.96 -0.38 -13.47
N LYS A 60 -7.41 -1.61 -13.61
CA LYS A 60 -8.21 -2.86 -13.63
C LYS A 60 -8.92 -3.21 -12.31
N THR A 61 -8.51 -2.60 -11.21
CA THR A 61 -9.15 -2.79 -9.90
C THR A 61 -10.31 -1.81 -9.72
N TYR A 62 -10.23 -0.66 -10.39
CA TYR A 62 -11.31 0.31 -10.43
C TYR A 62 -12.55 -0.31 -11.09
N HIS A 63 -13.71 -0.19 -10.44
CA HIS A 63 -14.99 -0.82 -10.84
C HIS A 63 -14.97 -2.36 -10.90
N ASN A 64 -14.01 -3.02 -10.26
CA ASN A 64 -13.95 -4.47 -10.20
C ASN A 64 -14.07 -4.94 -8.74
N PRO A 65 -15.30 -5.09 -8.22
CA PRO A 65 -15.52 -5.47 -6.82
C PRO A 65 -14.98 -6.86 -6.50
N GLU A 66 -14.98 -7.79 -7.46
CA GLU A 66 -14.37 -9.13 -7.28
C GLU A 66 -12.85 -9.02 -7.03
N ARG A 67 -12.17 -8.14 -7.78
CA ARG A 67 -10.74 -7.87 -7.54
C ARG A 67 -10.51 -7.18 -6.21
N ALA A 68 -11.37 -6.23 -5.82
CA ALA A 68 -11.28 -5.58 -4.52
C ALA A 68 -11.44 -6.61 -3.39
N GLN A 69 -12.39 -7.53 -3.50
CA GLN A 69 -12.58 -8.63 -2.53
C GLN A 69 -11.35 -9.55 -2.45
N LYS A 70 -10.80 -9.97 -3.60
CA LYS A 70 -9.55 -10.78 -3.61
C LYS A 70 -8.38 -10.06 -2.94
N LEU A 71 -8.34 -8.72 -3.00
CA LEU A 71 -7.33 -7.93 -2.31
C LEU A 71 -7.59 -7.85 -0.80
N LEU A 72 -8.85 -7.81 -0.36
CA LEU A 72 -9.21 -7.95 1.06
C LEU A 72 -8.78 -9.31 1.61
N ASP A 73 -9.05 -10.39 0.87
CA ASP A 73 -8.66 -11.74 1.29
C ASP A 73 -7.12 -11.85 1.42
N LYS A 74 -6.38 -11.33 0.43
CA LYS A 74 -4.91 -11.22 0.49
C LYS A 74 -4.40 -10.37 1.65
N LEU A 75 -5.11 -9.30 2.01
CA LEU A 75 -4.77 -8.45 3.15
C LEU A 75 -4.95 -9.22 4.46
N ALA A 76 -6.01 -10.02 4.59
CA ALA A 76 -6.28 -10.85 5.76
C ALA A 76 -5.20 -11.94 5.96
N GLU A 77 -4.71 -12.55 4.88
CA GLU A 77 -3.66 -13.59 4.93
C GLU A 77 -2.28 -13.07 5.36
N LYS A 78 -1.95 -11.82 5.03
CA LYS A 78 -0.64 -11.25 5.34
C LYS A 78 -0.54 -10.97 6.84
N LYS A 79 0.52 -11.45 7.51
CA LYS A 79 0.72 -11.22 8.95
C LYS A 79 1.09 -9.78 9.28
N VAL A 80 1.93 -9.15 8.46
CA VAL A 80 2.49 -7.82 8.74
C VAL A 80 2.20 -6.89 7.56
N VAL A 81 1.35 -5.89 7.78
CA VAL A 81 1.02 -4.86 6.78
C VAL A 81 0.99 -3.52 7.49
N ALA A 82 1.76 -2.55 6.99
CA ALA A 82 1.68 -1.19 7.50
C ALA A 82 0.36 -0.55 7.05
N GLU A 83 -0.27 0.25 7.91
CA GLU A 83 -1.54 0.94 7.58
C GLU A 83 -2.65 -0.02 7.12
N ARG A 84 -2.73 -1.23 7.72
CA ARG A 84 -3.74 -2.25 7.42
C ARG A 84 -5.16 -1.67 7.41
N ASP A 85 -5.55 -1.03 8.50
CA ASP A 85 -6.92 -0.54 8.69
C ASP A 85 -7.31 0.48 7.61
N TRP A 86 -6.33 1.28 7.17
CA TRP A 86 -6.54 2.23 6.07
C TRP A 86 -6.70 1.50 4.72
N LEU A 87 -5.86 0.51 4.41
CA LEU A 87 -6.00 -0.30 3.19
C LEU A 87 -7.33 -1.06 3.16
N GLU A 88 -7.75 -1.62 4.29
CA GLU A 88 -9.02 -2.33 4.44
C GLU A 88 -10.19 -1.40 4.15
N ALA A 89 -10.21 -0.21 4.74
CA ALA A 89 -11.24 0.80 4.48
C ALA A 89 -11.30 1.20 2.98
N LYS A 90 -10.15 1.35 2.31
CA LYS A 90 -10.12 1.68 0.88
C LYS A 90 -10.60 0.54 0.00
N LEU A 91 -10.22 -0.69 0.31
CA LEU A 91 -10.64 -1.86 -0.43
C LEU A 91 -12.15 -2.14 -0.23
N ALA A 92 -12.67 -2.00 0.98
CA ALA A 92 -14.10 -2.14 1.27
C ALA A 92 -14.93 -1.13 0.46
N ALA A 93 -14.46 0.13 0.36
CA ALA A 93 -15.11 1.15 -0.46
C ALA A 93 -15.10 0.85 -1.97
N LEU A 94 -14.16 0.03 -2.46
CA LEU A 94 -14.09 -0.41 -3.86
C LEU A 94 -14.87 -1.71 -4.14
N ALA A 95 -15.16 -2.49 -3.09
CA ALA A 95 -15.93 -3.73 -3.16
C ALA A 95 -17.44 -3.52 -3.02
N SER A 96 -17.84 -2.33 -2.55
CA SER A 96 -19.24 -1.88 -2.40
C SER A 96 -19.81 -1.36 -3.71
#